data_AF-A0A9P6JC79-F1
#
_entry.id   AF-A0A9P6JC79-F1
#
_cell.length_a   1.000
_cell.length_b   1.000
_cell.length_c   1.000
_cell.angle_alpha   90.00
_cell.angle_beta   90.00
_cell.angle_gamma   90.00
#
_symmetry.space_group_name_H-M   'P 1'
#
loop_
_entity.id
_entity.type
_entity.pdbx_description
1 polymer ?
#
loop_
_entity_poly.entity_id
_entity_poly.type
_entity_poly.pdbx_seq_one_letter_code
_entity_poly.pdbx_strand_id
1 'polypeptide(L)'
;MKISTLCVLSLGLSLAVLSDAHGAKHQNTDSASQHHTGGASRHKNDQHHHHQNVESPFHGEAASIPAKPYQPKHSKQNPKKSAQPTPKAEPATVVPEVPTQRQPAPQPEPEVTGPTPAVGKKEKMVVAYWTDWTSGAMPPEAIPFDKVTHVNYAFSVVSPDFRPVFETDYLLNRVVRLAHQKNVKVLISIGGWTGSQYFSPLAASSQGRKTFIDGAVQMVKDNHLDGIDIDWEYPGRLGSACNKFDEAHDSENFLTLLIELRSALNALPDGSKLEISLATRIVPFDGPNGLMKDVSAFSKVVNHINVMAYDINGSWGTVTGANAPFGGPGQLNYAGGAQAWIDAGFPPQQINMGVPFYGRSLITQQDMVHAESMAAPFEKTVPIGDNNDGLWTDPCEKTAAYSGVWKYRNLREQGVIDAAGVAIAPWVRRFDEDSQTPWLFNPKTRQFISYDDRQSLQAKVEYAKQKDLGGLMLWAINQDTSDFELLDVLQGVRE
;
A
#
# COMPACT_ATOMS: atom_id res chain seq x y z
N MET A 1 9.94 50.64 9.01
CA MET A 1 10.58 51.86 8.50
C MET A 1 10.76 52.85 9.66
N LYS A 2 11.98 52.96 10.21
CA LYS A 2 12.57 53.97 11.12
C LYS A 2 14.01 53.45 11.38
N ILE A 3 15.04 53.99 10.72
CA ILE A 3 15.97 55.05 11.21
C ILE A 3 16.64 54.58 12.52
N SER A 4 17.96 54.41 12.70
CA SER A 4 19.17 54.96 12.07
C SER A 4 20.45 54.27 12.61
N THR A 5 21.55 54.28 11.82
CA THR A 5 22.93 54.73 12.15
C THR A 5 23.67 54.17 13.41
N LEU A 6 24.99 53.92 13.54
CA LEU A 6 26.22 53.76 12.74
C LEU A 6 27.39 53.75 13.78
N CYS A 7 28.38 52.86 13.68
CA CYS A 7 29.79 52.97 14.15
C CYS A 7 30.43 51.56 14.12
N VAL A 8 31.41 51.15 13.30
CA VAL A 8 32.72 51.68 12.82
C VAL A 8 33.90 51.37 13.76
N LEU A 9 34.84 50.55 13.23
CA LEU A 9 36.29 50.43 13.49
C LEU A 9 36.72 49.76 14.83
N SER A 10 37.71 48.85 14.93
CA SER A 10 38.95 48.61 14.13
C SER A 10 39.58 47.23 14.39
N LEU A 11 40.32 46.73 13.39
CA LEU A 11 41.64 46.03 13.36
C LEU A 11 42.20 45.35 14.64
N GLY A 12 42.93 44.21 14.59
CA GLY A 12 43.49 43.45 13.48
C GLY A 12 44.60 42.46 13.93
N LEU A 13 45.12 41.70 12.95
CA LEU A 13 46.42 40.98 12.85
C LEU A 13 46.70 39.78 13.80
N SER A 14 46.81 38.55 13.27
CA SER A 14 48.04 37.87 12.74
C SER A 14 48.88 37.22 13.87
N LEU A 15 49.57 36.08 13.77
CA LEU A 15 50.10 35.20 12.71
C LEU A 15 50.41 33.84 13.41
N ALA A 16 50.04 32.69 12.84
CA ALA A 16 50.90 31.61 12.31
C ALA A 16 52.11 31.11 13.16
N VAL A 17 52.22 29.76 13.31
CA VAL A 17 53.28 28.88 12.75
C VAL A 17 53.55 27.63 13.63
N LEU A 18 53.42 26.48 12.96
CA LEU A 18 54.09 25.16 13.03
C LEU A 18 54.94 24.75 14.26
N SER A 19 54.82 23.47 14.67
CA SER A 19 55.67 22.34 14.19
C SER A 19 55.60 21.13 15.14
N ASP A 20 55.53 19.93 14.53
CA ASP A 20 56.24 18.66 14.77
C ASP A 20 56.47 18.12 16.22
N ALA A 21 56.66 16.83 16.49
CA ALA A 21 56.47 15.51 15.86
C ALA A 21 57.05 14.49 16.88
N HIS A 22 56.81 13.18 16.66
CA HIS A 22 57.43 12.00 17.33
C HIS A 22 56.91 11.68 18.75
N GLY A 23 56.70 10.42 19.17
CA GLY A 23 56.96 9.11 18.57
C GLY A 23 57.15 8.05 19.69
N ALA A 24 56.78 6.79 19.39
CA ALA A 24 57.15 5.53 20.06
C ALA A 24 56.59 5.24 21.49
N LYS A 25 55.69 4.25 21.64
CA LYS A 25 55.93 2.80 21.91
C LYS A 25 56.58 2.50 23.27
N HIS A 26 55.86 1.78 24.15
CA HIS A 26 56.27 0.46 24.66
C HIS A 26 55.13 -0.27 25.41
N GLN A 27 55.18 -1.60 25.28
CA GLN A 27 54.24 -2.63 25.75
C GLN A 27 54.49 -3.09 27.21
N ASN A 28 53.59 -3.98 27.64
CA ASN A 28 53.71 -5.04 28.67
C ASN A 28 53.48 -4.59 30.13
N THR A 29 52.81 -5.34 31.01
CA THR A 29 52.40 -6.77 31.06
C THR A 29 51.52 -6.99 32.29
N ASP A 30 50.67 -8.04 32.25
CA ASP A 30 50.34 -9.00 33.35
C ASP A 30 49.74 -8.47 34.67
N SER A 31 48.86 -9.16 35.42
CA SER A 31 48.21 -10.47 35.38
C SER A 31 47.21 -10.54 36.56
N ALA A 32 46.25 -11.48 36.51
CA ALA A 32 45.73 -12.37 37.58
C ALA A 32 45.63 -11.86 39.06
N SER A 33 44.68 -12.22 39.93
CA SER A 33 43.66 -13.28 40.02
C SER A 33 42.94 -13.18 41.39
N GLN A 34 41.70 -13.69 41.45
CA GLN A 34 41.08 -14.48 42.53
C GLN A 34 40.59 -13.87 43.88
N HIS A 35 39.28 -14.10 44.11
CA HIS A 35 38.55 -14.66 45.28
C HIS A 35 38.89 -14.24 46.72
N HIS A 36 37.87 -13.79 47.49
CA HIS A 36 37.08 -14.65 48.42
C HIS A 36 35.97 -13.88 49.19
N THR A 37 34.77 -14.49 49.24
CA THR A 37 33.77 -14.69 50.35
C THR A 37 33.75 -13.73 51.57
N GLY A 38 32.62 -13.34 52.19
CA GLY A 38 31.21 -13.74 52.13
C GLY A 38 30.45 -13.30 53.40
N GLY A 39 29.11 -13.29 53.35
CA GLY A 39 28.15 -13.30 54.49
C GLY A 39 27.61 -11.93 54.95
N ALA A 40 26.33 -11.72 55.32
CA ALA A 40 25.13 -12.57 55.31
C ALA A 40 23.84 -11.72 55.54
N SER A 41 22.75 -12.11 54.87
CA SER A 41 21.33 -12.22 55.33
C SER A 41 20.50 -10.98 55.75
N ARG A 42 19.39 -10.71 55.01
CA ARG A 42 18.00 -11.09 55.41
C ARG A 42 16.91 -10.72 54.37
N HIS A 43 16.21 -11.77 53.90
CA HIS A 43 14.80 -11.94 53.50
C HIS A 43 13.90 -10.78 53.01
N LYS A 44 13.29 -10.92 51.82
CA LYS A 44 11.96 -11.53 51.51
C LYS A 44 11.74 -11.53 49.96
N ASN A 45 11.54 -12.71 49.33
CA ASN A 45 10.32 -13.20 48.65
C ASN A 45 9.69 -12.21 47.63
N ASP A 46 9.38 -12.52 46.36
CA ASP A 46 9.00 -13.80 45.74
C ASP A 46 9.25 -13.83 44.21
N GLN A 47 9.68 -15.02 43.77
CA GLN A 47 9.40 -15.77 42.53
C GLN A 47 9.45 -15.12 41.12
N HIS A 48 10.54 -15.44 40.40
CA HIS A 48 10.55 -15.75 38.97
C HIS A 48 11.00 -17.21 38.78
N HIS A 49 10.23 -18.01 38.05
CA HIS A 49 10.64 -19.34 37.60
C HIS A 49 10.88 -19.36 36.09
N HIS A 50 12.15 -19.59 35.73
CA HIS A 50 12.56 -20.25 34.49
C HIS A 50 12.23 -21.75 34.57
N HIS A 51 11.75 -22.32 33.47
CA HIS A 51 11.94 -23.73 33.09
C HIS A 51 12.21 -23.73 31.57
N GLN A 52 13.43 -23.97 31.10
CA GLN A 52 14.10 -25.27 30.91
C GLN A 52 13.33 -26.26 30.03
N ASN A 53 13.94 -26.50 28.86
CA ASN A 53 13.72 -27.58 27.91
C ASN A 53 13.66 -28.95 28.61
N VAL A 54 12.74 -29.78 28.13
CA VAL A 54 12.78 -31.23 28.27
C VAL A 54 12.48 -31.84 26.90
N GLU A 55 13.46 -32.52 26.33
CA GLU A 55 13.28 -33.51 25.26
C GLU A 55 12.88 -34.86 25.87
N SER A 56 11.94 -35.57 25.23
CA SER A 56 11.96 -37.04 25.14
C SER A 56 10.91 -37.60 24.17
N PRO A 57 11.08 -38.85 23.70
CA PRO A 57 10.87 -39.22 22.31
C PRO A 57 9.68 -40.16 22.10
N PHE A 58 9.17 -40.23 20.87
CA PHE A 58 8.46 -41.42 20.39
C PHE A 58 8.82 -41.72 18.94
N HIS A 59 9.51 -42.85 18.75
CA HIS A 59 9.54 -43.59 17.49
C HIS A 59 8.21 -44.34 17.32
N GLY A 60 7.66 -44.25 16.11
CA GLY A 60 6.52 -45.04 15.64
C GLY A 60 6.60 -45.15 14.13
N GLU A 61 7.18 -46.25 13.67
CA GLU A 61 7.31 -46.67 12.29
C GLU A 61 5.93 -47.04 11.71
N ALA A 62 5.55 -46.50 10.55
CA ALA A 62 4.43 -47.01 9.76
C ALA A 62 4.57 -46.67 8.26
N ALA A 63 5.08 -47.66 7.54
CA ALA A 63 4.70 -48.12 6.21
C ALA A 63 4.13 -47.13 5.16
N SER A 64 4.90 -47.01 4.09
CA SER A 64 4.55 -46.55 2.75
C SER A 64 3.33 -47.25 2.13
N ILE A 65 2.38 -46.47 1.60
CA ILE A 65 1.32 -46.92 0.69
C ILE A 65 1.45 -46.11 -0.63
N PRO A 66 1.50 -46.76 -1.81
CA PRO A 66 1.66 -46.04 -3.07
C PRO A 66 0.35 -45.42 -3.56
N ALA A 67 0.39 -44.15 -3.95
CA ALA A 67 -0.69 -43.45 -4.62
C ALA A 67 -0.89 -43.98 -6.06
N LYS A 68 -2.13 -44.34 -6.40
CA LYS A 68 -2.54 -44.64 -7.79
C LYS A 68 -2.88 -43.34 -8.53
N PRO A 69 -2.53 -43.21 -9.82
CA PRO A 69 -2.83 -42.02 -10.61
C PRO A 69 -4.29 -41.97 -11.05
N TYR A 70 -4.90 -40.80 -10.93
CA TYR A 70 -6.21 -40.46 -11.49
C TYR A 70 -6.06 -40.12 -12.99
N GLN A 71 -6.83 -40.81 -13.83
CA GLN A 71 -6.92 -40.61 -15.28
C GLN A 71 -8.27 -39.95 -15.63
N PRO A 72 -8.31 -38.86 -16.41
CA PRO A 72 -9.56 -38.26 -16.86
C PRO A 72 -10.14 -39.04 -18.04
N LYS A 73 -11.41 -39.46 -17.94
CA LYS A 73 -12.14 -40.08 -19.06
C LYS A 73 -12.71 -39.00 -19.99
N HIS A 74 -12.18 -38.96 -21.21
CA HIS A 74 -12.88 -38.42 -22.37
C HIS A 74 -14.04 -39.35 -22.79
N SER A 75 -15.19 -38.79 -23.15
CA SER A 75 -16.06 -39.39 -24.17
C SER A 75 -16.52 -38.31 -25.16
N LYS A 76 -16.26 -38.58 -26.44
CA LYS A 76 -16.88 -37.91 -27.58
C LYS A 76 -18.04 -38.78 -28.04
N GLN A 77 -19.19 -38.18 -28.35
CA GLN A 77 -19.96 -38.50 -29.56
C GLN A 77 -21.09 -37.48 -29.81
N ASN A 78 -21.08 -36.95 -31.03
CA ASN A 78 -22.14 -36.16 -31.69
C ASN A 78 -23.31 -37.08 -32.09
N PRO A 79 -24.54 -36.55 -32.27
CA PRO A 79 -25.01 -36.43 -33.66
C PRO A 79 -25.94 -35.24 -33.99
N LYS A 80 -25.67 -34.69 -35.18
CA LYS A 80 -26.56 -34.23 -36.29
C LYS A 80 -27.79 -33.32 -36.02
N LYS A 81 -27.78 -32.22 -36.79
CA LYS A 81 -28.89 -31.32 -37.17
C LYS A 81 -30.11 -32.05 -37.74
N SER A 82 -31.30 -31.57 -37.40
CA SER A 82 -32.54 -31.72 -38.19
C SER A 82 -33.51 -30.58 -37.87
N ALA A 83 -34.28 -30.19 -38.89
CA ALA A 83 -35.03 -28.96 -39.03
C ALA A 83 -36.26 -28.78 -38.11
N GLN A 84 -36.61 -27.51 -37.95
CA GLN A 84 -37.76 -26.92 -37.27
C GLN A 84 -39.07 -27.17 -38.04
N PRO A 85 -40.20 -27.39 -37.35
CA PRO A 85 -41.51 -27.02 -37.88
C PRO A 85 -42.18 -25.94 -37.02
N THR A 86 -42.70 -24.91 -37.70
CA THR A 86 -43.60 -23.87 -37.17
C THR A 86 -44.91 -24.46 -36.63
N PRO A 87 -45.42 -24.01 -35.47
CA PRO A 87 -46.80 -24.28 -35.06
C PRO A 87 -47.75 -23.12 -35.42
N LYS A 88 -48.93 -23.53 -35.90
CA LYS A 88 -50.13 -22.72 -36.18
C LYS A 88 -50.76 -22.14 -34.91
N ALA A 89 -51.47 -21.03 -35.09
CA ALA A 89 -52.26 -20.32 -34.08
C ALA A 89 -53.63 -20.96 -33.81
N GLU A 90 -54.11 -20.86 -32.56
CA GLU A 90 -55.51 -20.68 -32.10
C GLU A 90 -55.58 -20.71 -30.55
N PRO A 91 -56.66 -20.24 -29.87
CA PRO A 91 -57.12 -18.86 -29.75
C PRO A 91 -57.13 -18.35 -28.29
N ALA A 92 -57.31 -17.05 -28.13
CA ALA A 92 -57.22 -16.31 -26.87
C ALA A 92 -58.31 -16.65 -25.83
N THR A 93 -57.89 -16.83 -24.58
CA THR A 93 -58.76 -16.79 -23.39
C THR A 93 -58.60 -15.45 -22.69
N VAL A 94 -59.74 -14.80 -22.45
CA VAL A 94 -59.87 -13.51 -21.77
C VAL A 94 -59.67 -13.70 -20.26
N VAL A 95 -58.74 -12.95 -19.67
CA VAL A 95 -58.57 -12.81 -18.21
C VAL A 95 -58.86 -11.36 -17.84
N PRO A 96 -59.68 -11.08 -16.80
CA PRO A 96 -60.13 -9.72 -16.47
C PRO A 96 -59.04 -8.87 -15.81
N GLU A 97 -59.04 -7.57 -16.13
CA GLU A 97 -58.14 -6.55 -15.58
C GLU A 97 -58.28 -6.37 -14.06
N VAL A 98 -57.14 -6.36 -13.37
CA VAL A 98 -56.99 -5.93 -11.98
C VAL A 98 -56.63 -4.44 -11.97
N PRO A 99 -57.26 -3.58 -11.12
CA PRO A 99 -57.01 -2.14 -11.14
C PRO A 99 -55.61 -1.82 -10.57
N THR A 100 -54.78 -1.13 -11.36
CA THR A 100 -53.50 -0.56 -10.94
C THR A 100 -53.68 0.47 -9.83
N GLN A 101 -53.14 0.17 -8.64
CA GLN A 101 -52.89 1.18 -7.61
C GLN A 101 -51.76 2.10 -8.06
N ARG A 102 -51.98 3.43 -8.00
CA ARG A 102 -50.95 4.44 -8.25
C ARG A 102 -49.86 4.35 -7.18
N GLN A 103 -48.61 4.19 -7.60
CA GLN A 103 -47.45 4.44 -6.75
C GLN A 103 -47.42 5.93 -6.32
N PRO A 104 -47.08 6.24 -5.06
CA PRO A 104 -46.80 7.61 -4.64
C PRO A 104 -45.56 8.17 -5.37
N ALA A 105 -45.58 9.46 -5.67
CA ALA A 105 -44.46 10.17 -6.28
C ALA A 105 -43.19 10.06 -5.42
N PRO A 106 -42.00 9.96 -6.03
CA PRO A 106 -40.73 9.94 -5.30
C PRO A 106 -40.55 11.26 -4.52
N GLN A 107 -40.18 11.14 -3.25
CA GLN A 107 -39.82 12.30 -2.43
C GLN A 107 -38.45 12.84 -2.87
N PRO A 108 -38.24 14.17 -2.82
CA PRO A 108 -36.96 14.77 -3.17
C PRO A 108 -35.86 14.33 -2.19
N GLU A 109 -34.68 14.00 -2.72
CA GLU A 109 -33.46 13.71 -1.97
C GLU A 109 -33.07 14.88 -1.05
N PRO A 110 -32.50 14.61 0.14
CA PRO A 110 -31.97 15.65 1.00
C PRO A 110 -30.78 16.35 0.33
N GLU A 111 -30.94 17.64 0.08
CA GLU A 111 -29.92 18.52 -0.47
C GLU A 111 -28.78 18.71 0.56
N VAL A 112 -27.60 18.16 0.27
CA VAL A 112 -26.39 18.36 1.09
C VAL A 112 -25.86 19.76 0.83
N THR A 113 -26.41 20.74 1.54
CA THR A 113 -26.01 22.16 1.50
C THR A 113 -24.85 22.42 2.46
N GLY A 114 -23.68 21.86 2.14
CA GLY A 114 -22.41 22.25 2.77
C GLY A 114 -21.71 23.35 1.95
N PRO A 115 -21.09 24.36 2.58
CA PRO A 115 -20.32 25.37 1.85
C PRO A 115 -19.16 24.70 1.09
N THR A 116 -19.12 24.92 -0.22
CA THR A 116 -17.96 24.56 -1.06
C THR A 116 -16.73 25.32 -0.55
N PRO A 117 -15.62 24.63 -0.20
CA PRO A 117 -14.41 25.30 0.28
C PRO A 117 -13.88 26.28 -0.78
N ALA A 118 -13.51 27.48 -0.33
CA ALA A 118 -12.94 28.52 -1.19
C ALA A 118 -11.72 28.02 -1.97
N VAL A 119 -11.63 28.38 -3.26
CA VAL A 119 -10.53 28.01 -4.17
C VAL A 119 -9.29 28.85 -3.86
N GLY A 120 -8.63 28.55 -2.75
CA GLY A 120 -7.19 28.74 -2.63
C GLY A 120 -6.48 27.65 -3.43
N LYS A 121 -5.25 27.92 -3.91
CA LYS A 121 -4.41 26.89 -4.55
C LYS A 121 -4.20 25.76 -3.52
N LYS A 122 -4.88 24.61 -3.68
CA LYS A 122 -4.72 23.47 -2.77
C LYS A 122 -3.28 22.97 -2.86
N GLU A 123 -2.64 22.74 -1.72
CA GLU A 123 -1.25 22.29 -1.64
C GLU A 123 -1.07 20.88 -2.21
N LYS A 124 0.07 20.69 -2.89
CA LYS A 124 0.65 19.41 -3.33
C LYS A 124 0.60 18.33 -2.24
N MET A 125 -0.14 17.23 -2.41
CA MET A 125 -0.05 16.11 -1.48
C MET A 125 1.15 15.19 -1.78
N VAL A 126 1.87 14.82 -0.71
CA VAL A 126 2.78 13.67 -0.70
C VAL A 126 2.33 12.82 0.48
N VAL A 127 1.60 11.75 0.16
CA VAL A 127 1.02 10.83 1.15
C VAL A 127 1.95 9.62 1.31
N ALA A 128 2.45 9.39 2.52
CA ALA A 128 3.33 8.27 2.80
C ALA A 128 2.66 7.21 3.67
N TYR A 129 2.66 5.96 3.21
CA TYR A 129 2.36 4.84 4.09
C TYR A 129 3.57 4.55 4.98
N TRP A 130 3.36 4.52 6.29
CA TRP A 130 4.32 4.06 7.29
C TRP A 130 3.73 2.88 8.05
N THR A 131 4.52 1.82 8.20
CA THR A 131 4.08 0.53 8.73
C THR A 131 4.77 0.24 10.05
N ASP A 132 4.00 -0.06 11.10
CA ASP A 132 4.52 -0.18 12.46
C ASP A 132 5.46 -1.37 12.68
N TRP A 133 5.26 -2.46 11.94
CA TRP A 133 6.17 -3.61 11.89
C TRP A 133 7.54 -3.29 11.28
N THR A 134 7.71 -2.11 10.67
CA THR A 134 9.02 -1.66 10.16
C THR A 134 9.73 -0.67 11.08
N SER A 135 9.17 -0.39 12.26
CA SER A 135 9.71 0.56 13.24
C SER A 135 11.15 0.26 13.70
N GLY A 136 11.60 -0.99 13.61
CA GLY A 136 13.01 -1.35 13.85
C GLY A 136 13.98 -0.80 12.80
N ALA A 137 13.53 -0.68 11.55
CA ALA A 137 14.31 -0.10 10.44
C ALA A 137 14.07 1.41 10.28
N MET A 138 12.86 1.88 10.60
CA MET A 138 12.48 3.29 10.57
C MET A 138 11.61 3.63 11.79
N PRO A 139 12.21 4.00 12.93
CA PRO A 139 11.43 4.46 14.08
C PRO A 139 10.68 5.76 13.74
N PRO A 140 9.64 6.15 14.51
CA PRO A 140 8.88 7.37 14.25
C PRO A 140 9.72 8.65 14.05
N GLU A 141 10.83 8.79 14.77
CA GLU A 141 11.75 9.92 14.64
C GLU A 141 12.48 9.99 13.29
N ALA A 142 12.62 8.85 12.60
CA ALA A 142 13.29 8.76 11.32
C ALA A 142 12.36 9.04 10.13
N ILE A 143 11.06 9.26 10.38
CA ILE A 143 10.12 9.67 9.33
C ILE A 143 10.48 11.11 8.90
N PRO A 144 10.75 11.37 7.61
CA PRO A 144 11.08 12.70 7.10
C PRO A 144 9.81 13.56 6.96
N PHE A 145 9.25 13.98 8.10
CA PHE A 145 7.99 14.73 8.14
C PHE A 145 8.01 16.05 7.34
N ASP A 146 9.18 16.64 7.10
CA ASP A 146 9.32 17.83 6.25
C ASP A 146 9.09 17.56 4.74
N LYS A 147 9.22 16.29 4.32
CA LYS A 147 9.07 15.84 2.92
C LYS A 147 7.69 15.25 2.61
N VAL A 148 6.81 15.14 3.59
CA VAL A 148 5.46 14.58 3.41
C VAL A 148 4.41 15.57 3.90
N THR A 149 3.19 15.43 3.40
CA THR A 149 2.05 16.22 3.90
C THR A 149 1.08 15.35 4.70
N HIS A 150 1.04 14.06 4.42
CA HIS A 150 0.21 13.08 5.11
C HIS A 150 1.01 11.81 5.40
N VAL A 151 0.75 11.20 6.55
CA VAL A 151 1.15 9.84 6.89
C VAL A 151 -0.11 8.99 7.02
N ASN A 152 -0.22 7.95 6.21
CA ASN A 152 -1.17 6.87 6.43
C ASN A 152 -0.49 5.83 7.32
N TYR A 153 -0.93 5.72 8.58
CA TYR A 153 -0.42 4.71 9.50
C TYR A 153 -1.05 3.36 9.15
N ALA A 154 -0.25 2.41 8.70
CA ALA A 154 -0.67 1.09 8.27
C ALA A 154 -0.32 0.03 9.34
N PHE A 155 -1.25 -0.82 9.78
CA PHE A 155 -2.69 -0.80 9.52
C PHE A 155 -3.46 -1.09 10.81
N SER A 156 -4.69 -0.58 10.87
CA SER A 156 -5.75 -1.22 11.63
C SER A 156 -6.48 -2.24 10.73
N VAL A 157 -6.96 -3.34 11.29
CA VAL A 157 -7.73 -4.36 10.54
C VAL A 157 -9.15 -4.43 11.06
N VAL A 158 -10.08 -4.93 10.24
CA VAL A 158 -11.46 -5.14 10.67
C VAL A 158 -11.57 -6.52 11.35
N SER A 159 -12.11 -6.56 12.56
CA SER A 159 -12.40 -7.79 13.29
C SER A 159 -13.66 -8.49 12.76
N PRO A 160 -13.90 -9.76 13.12
CA PRO A 160 -15.12 -10.48 12.73
C PRO A 160 -16.43 -9.84 13.23
N ASP A 161 -16.38 -9.02 14.30
CA ASP A 161 -17.50 -8.23 14.81
C ASP A 161 -17.57 -6.81 14.21
N PHE A 162 -16.86 -6.57 13.10
CA PHE A 162 -16.85 -5.34 12.31
C PHE A 162 -16.24 -4.12 13.02
N ARG A 163 -15.43 -4.32 14.04
CA ARG A 163 -14.69 -3.23 14.69
C ARG A 163 -13.32 -3.08 14.05
N PRO A 164 -12.85 -1.86 13.77
CA PRO A 164 -11.44 -1.66 13.53
C PRO A 164 -10.66 -2.00 14.82
N VAL A 165 -9.56 -2.73 14.69
CA VAL A 165 -8.69 -3.17 15.78
C VAL A 165 -7.21 -3.01 15.42
N PHE A 166 -6.36 -2.91 16.44
CA PHE A 166 -4.90 -2.92 16.30
C PHE A 166 -4.33 -4.22 16.86
N GLU A 167 -3.26 -4.72 16.26
CA GLU A 167 -2.40 -5.67 16.94
C GLU A 167 -1.53 -4.96 17.99
N THR A 168 -1.02 -3.76 17.68
CA THR A 168 -0.30 -2.88 18.62
C THR A 168 -0.44 -1.40 18.27
N ASP A 169 -0.86 -0.53 19.21
CA ASP A 169 -1.10 0.91 18.99
C ASP A 169 -0.05 1.84 19.63
N TYR A 170 0.98 1.29 20.31
CA TYR A 170 1.92 2.06 21.13
C TYR A 170 2.74 3.11 20.36
N LEU A 171 2.88 2.97 19.04
CA LEU A 171 3.61 3.91 18.18
C LEU A 171 2.70 4.97 17.56
N LEU A 172 1.39 4.73 17.45
CA LEU A 172 0.48 5.63 16.73
C LEU A 172 0.49 7.03 17.34
N ASN A 173 0.24 7.14 18.65
CA ASN A 173 0.30 8.41 19.36
C ASN A 173 1.67 9.10 19.27
N ARG A 174 2.76 8.34 19.14
CA ARG A 174 4.10 8.90 18.95
C ARG A 174 4.27 9.49 17.55
N VAL A 175 3.82 8.78 16.51
CA VAL A 175 3.81 9.27 15.12
C VAL A 175 2.95 10.52 15.00
N VAL A 176 1.71 10.51 15.53
CA VAL A 176 0.80 11.67 15.52
C VAL A 176 1.46 12.90 16.13
N ARG A 177 2.03 12.78 17.33
CA ARG A 177 2.69 13.92 17.98
C ARG A 177 3.86 14.49 17.17
N LEU A 178 4.69 13.64 16.57
CA LEU A 178 5.85 14.09 15.78
C LEU A 178 5.42 14.72 14.45
N ALA A 179 4.41 14.14 13.81
CA ALA A 179 3.82 14.66 12.57
C ALA A 179 3.21 16.06 12.78
N HIS A 180 2.42 16.23 13.85
CA HIS A 180 1.77 17.50 14.17
C HIS A 180 2.77 18.62 14.47
N GLN A 181 3.93 18.31 15.06
CA GLN A 181 5.02 19.30 15.24
C GLN A 181 5.56 19.86 13.91
N LYS A 182 5.30 19.15 12.81
CA LYS A 182 5.72 19.51 11.45
C LYS A 182 4.55 19.87 10.53
N ASN A 183 3.34 20.03 11.09
CA ASN A 183 2.11 20.30 10.34
C ASN A 183 1.80 19.20 9.29
N VAL A 184 2.14 17.95 9.61
CA VAL A 184 1.81 16.77 8.80
C VAL A 184 0.57 16.11 9.38
N LYS A 185 -0.39 15.75 8.52
CA LYS A 185 -1.60 15.05 8.92
C LYS A 185 -1.35 13.56 9.08
N VAL A 186 -2.01 12.92 10.04
CA VAL A 186 -1.96 11.47 10.22
C VAL A 186 -3.34 10.88 10.10
N LEU A 187 -3.51 9.98 9.14
CA LEU A 187 -4.72 9.18 8.97
C LEU A 187 -4.40 7.74 9.40
N ILE A 188 -5.33 7.11 10.10
CA ILE A 188 -5.26 5.66 10.32
C ILE A 188 -5.76 4.95 9.06
N SER A 189 -4.94 4.06 8.50
CA SER A 189 -5.37 3.21 7.38
C SER A 189 -5.98 1.92 7.91
N ILE A 190 -7.24 1.68 7.54
CA ILE A 190 -8.02 0.53 7.98
C ILE A 190 -8.21 -0.42 6.80
N GLY A 191 -7.70 -1.65 6.90
CA GLY A 191 -7.82 -2.66 5.86
C GLY A 191 -6.48 -3.19 5.37
N GLY A 192 -6.18 -2.95 4.10
CA GLY A 192 -5.07 -3.53 3.35
C GLY A 192 -5.39 -4.93 2.82
N TRP A 193 -4.43 -5.51 2.09
CA TRP A 193 -4.57 -6.78 1.38
C TRP A 193 -5.22 -7.90 2.21
N THR A 194 -4.68 -8.18 3.41
CA THR A 194 -5.19 -9.23 4.31
C THR A 194 -6.22 -8.74 5.32
N GLY A 195 -6.32 -7.43 5.55
CA GLY A 195 -7.25 -6.83 6.49
C GLY A 195 -8.65 -6.60 5.92
N SER A 196 -8.85 -6.88 4.63
CA SER A 196 -10.08 -6.56 3.90
C SER A 196 -11.19 -7.62 4.00
N GLN A 197 -10.97 -8.70 4.76
CA GLN A 197 -11.84 -9.87 4.79
C GLN A 197 -13.32 -9.57 5.09
N TYR A 198 -13.57 -8.57 5.95
CA TYR A 198 -14.89 -8.30 6.51
C TYR A 198 -15.60 -7.08 5.94
N PHE A 199 -15.01 -6.37 4.96
CA PHE A 199 -15.63 -5.14 4.42
C PHE A 199 -16.96 -5.37 3.70
N SER A 200 -17.08 -6.41 2.86
CA SER A 200 -18.34 -6.69 2.17
C SER A 200 -19.52 -6.90 3.15
N PRO A 201 -19.45 -7.85 4.12
CA PRO A 201 -20.55 -8.05 5.07
C PRO A 201 -20.76 -6.87 6.03
N LEU A 202 -19.72 -6.10 6.39
CA LEU A 202 -19.90 -4.93 7.25
C LEU A 202 -20.64 -3.80 6.50
N ALA A 203 -20.29 -3.56 5.23
CA ALA A 203 -20.90 -2.50 4.43
C ALA A 203 -22.37 -2.81 4.10
N ALA A 204 -22.69 -4.10 3.90
CA ALA A 204 -24.02 -4.57 3.55
C ALA A 204 -25.09 -4.43 4.65
N SER A 205 -24.73 -4.13 5.90
CA SER A 205 -25.69 -4.03 7.01
C SER A 205 -25.55 -2.72 7.77
N SER A 206 -26.69 -2.09 8.10
CA SER A 206 -26.70 -0.86 8.90
C SER A 206 -26.02 -1.02 10.26
N GLN A 207 -26.21 -2.18 10.91
CA GLN A 207 -25.54 -2.50 12.18
C GLN A 207 -24.03 -2.69 12.01
N GLY A 208 -23.58 -3.33 10.92
CA GLY A 208 -22.16 -3.51 10.61
C GLY A 208 -21.47 -2.17 10.36
N ARG A 209 -22.06 -1.33 9.48
CA ARG A 209 -21.58 0.03 9.23
C ARG A 209 -21.53 0.85 10.52
N LYS A 210 -22.59 0.84 11.33
CA LYS A 210 -22.60 1.56 12.61
C LYS A 210 -21.47 1.10 13.54
N THR A 211 -21.27 -0.21 13.67
CA THR A 211 -20.24 -0.78 14.55
C THR A 211 -18.83 -0.37 14.10
N PHE A 212 -18.58 -0.42 12.79
CA PHE A 212 -17.33 0.04 12.19
C PHE A 212 -17.12 1.54 12.40
N ILE A 213 -18.12 2.37 12.09
CA ILE A 213 -18.05 3.83 12.19
C ILE A 213 -17.82 4.26 13.65
N ASP A 214 -18.55 3.68 14.61
CA ASP A 214 -18.37 3.99 16.03
C ASP A 214 -16.93 3.71 16.47
N GLY A 215 -16.36 2.57 16.05
CA GLY A 215 -14.97 2.19 16.34
C GLY A 215 -13.95 3.10 15.67
N ALA A 216 -14.15 3.45 14.40
CA ALA A 216 -13.24 4.32 13.65
C ALA A 216 -13.24 5.76 14.22
N VAL A 217 -14.42 6.30 14.55
CA VAL A 217 -14.57 7.57 15.27
C VAL A 217 -13.89 7.52 16.64
N GLN A 218 -13.97 6.39 17.34
CA GLN A 218 -13.27 6.21 18.61
C GLN A 218 -11.75 6.26 18.45
N MET A 219 -11.19 5.59 17.43
CA MET A 219 -9.76 5.67 17.11
C MET A 219 -9.30 7.10 16.83
N VAL A 220 -10.08 7.86 16.05
CA VAL A 220 -9.77 9.27 15.75
C VAL A 220 -9.65 10.10 17.03
N LYS A 221 -10.60 9.94 17.97
CA LYS A 221 -10.59 10.68 19.24
C LYS A 221 -9.44 10.26 20.14
N ASP A 222 -9.24 8.95 20.31
CA ASP A 222 -8.28 8.40 21.29
C ASP A 222 -6.83 8.65 20.89
N ASN A 223 -6.58 8.81 19.58
CA ASN A 223 -5.24 8.99 19.03
C ASN A 223 -5.00 10.37 18.41
N HIS A 224 -5.96 11.30 18.54
CA HIS A 224 -5.89 12.64 17.96
C HIS A 224 -5.57 12.64 16.45
N LEU A 225 -6.20 11.75 15.69
CA LEU A 225 -5.95 11.61 14.25
C LEU A 225 -6.59 12.75 13.45
N ASP A 226 -6.01 13.02 12.28
CA ASP A 226 -6.55 13.99 11.32
C ASP A 226 -7.57 13.36 10.38
N GLY A 227 -7.80 12.05 10.45
CA GLY A 227 -8.78 11.36 9.61
C GLY A 227 -8.62 9.85 9.56
N ILE A 228 -9.30 9.25 8.61
CA ILE A 228 -9.34 7.81 8.35
C ILE A 228 -9.03 7.57 6.88
N ASP A 229 -8.14 6.63 6.60
CA ASP A 229 -7.92 6.04 5.29
C ASP A 229 -8.61 4.66 5.27
N ILE A 230 -9.39 4.36 4.22
CA ILE A 230 -9.98 3.03 4.03
C ILE A 230 -9.30 2.35 2.86
N ASP A 231 -8.68 1.21 3.13
CA ASP A 231 -8.01 0.37 2.14
C ASP A 231 -8.76 -0.96 2.02
N TRP A 232 -9.93 -0.93 1.36
CA TRP A 232 -10.70 -2.13 1.05
C TRP A 232 -10.22 -2.71 -0.27
N GLU A 233 -9.64 -3.92 -0.21
CA GLU A 233 -9.16 -4.68 -1.35
C GLU A 233 -10.03 -5.94 -1.65
N TYR A 234 -11.09 -5.88 -2.46
CA TYR A 234 -11.67 -4.71 -3.14
C TYR A 234 -13.21 -4.75 -3.13
N PRO A 235 -13.91 -3.62 -3.17
CA PRO A 235 -15.36 -3.60 -3.39
C PRO A 235 -15.72 -4.26 -4.72
N GLY A 236 -16.62 -5.24 -4.70
CA GLY A 236 -17.22 -5.82 -5.90
C GLY A 236 -16.36 -6.89 -6.59
N ARG A 237 -15.21 -7.26 -6.03
CA ARG A 237 -14.38 -8.34 -6.57
C ARG A 237 -13.48 -8.97 -5.52
N LEU A 238 -12.94 -10.12 -5.87
CA LEU A 238 -11.96 -10.80 -5.02
C LEU A 238 -10.63 -10.00 -4.95
N GLY A 239 -10.15 -9.81 -3.72
CA GLY A 239 -8.77 -9.42 -3.41
C GLY A 239 -7.98 -10.64 -2.91
N SER A 240 -7.55 -10.64 -1.64
CA SER A 240 -6.96 -11.83 -1.02
C SER A 240 -7.97 -12.99 -0.96
N ALA A 241 -7.47 -14.23 -0.97
CA ALA A 241 -8.25 -15.44 -1.20
C ALA A 241 -9.40 -15.69 -0.21
N CYS A 242 -9.33 -15.10 0.99
CA CYS A 242 -10.37 -15.25 2.02
C CYS A 242 -11.31 -14.05 2.14
N ASN A 243 -11.15 -13.04 1.28
CA ASN A 243 -12.01 -11.86 1.26
C ASN A 243 -13.41 -12.22 0.74
N LYS A 244 -14.43 -11.76 1.45
CA LYS A 244 -15.80 -11.79 0.95
C LYS A 244 -16.04 -10.60 0.05
N PHE A 245 -16.76 -10.80 -1.04
CA PHE A 245 -17.19 -9.74 -1.95
C PHE A 245 -18.59 -10.03 -2.49
N ASP A 246 -19.29 -8.97 -2.85
CA ASP A 246 -20.55 -8.96 -3.59
C ASP A 246 -20.37 -8.02 -4.79
N GLU A 247 -20.24 -8.61 -5.98
CA GLU A 247 -20.03 -7.90 -7.26
C GLU A 247 -21.13 -6.87 -7.56
N ALA A 248 -22.36 -7.12 -7.12
CA ALA A 248 -23.49 -6.27 -7.46
C ALA A 248 -23.68 -5.10 -6.49
N HIS A 249 -23.38 -5.30 -5.20
CA HIS A 249 -23.80 -4.36 -4.16
C HIS A 249 -22.66 -3.72 -3.35
N ASP A 250 -21.43 -4.26 -3.40
CA ASP A 250 -20.35 -3.76 -2.55
C ASP A 250 -20.06 -2.27 -2.74
N SER A 251 -20.02 -1.77 -3.98
CA SER A 251 -19.71 -0.36 -4.24
C SER A 251 -20.84 0.58 -3.78
N GLU A 252 -22.10 0.20 -3.93
CA GLU A 252 -23.24 0.98 -3.40
C GLU A 252 -23.24 0.98 -1.87
N ASN A 253 -23.00 -0.19 -1.26
CA ASN A 253 -22.86 -0.34 0.18
C ASN A 253 -21.66 0.45 0.72
N PHE A 254 -20.57 0.50 -0.04
CA PHE A 254 -19.38 1.25 0.31
C PHE A 254 -19.66 2.76 0.29
N LEU A 255 -20.34 3.26 -0.75
CA LEU A 255 -20.77 4.66 -0.79
C LEU A 255 -21.65 5.00 0.43
N THR A 256 -22.58 4.12 0.78
CA THR A 256 -23.43 4.29 1.97
C THR A 256 -22.61 4.37 3.25
N LEU A 257 -21.62 3.48 3.43
CA LEU A 257 -20.67 3.52 4.54
C LEU A 257 -19.92 4.84 4.59
N LEU A 258 -19.44 5.36 3.46
CA LEU A 258 -18.69 6.61 3.40
C LEU A 258 -19.55 7.84 3.71
N ILE A 259 -20.81 7.85 3.27
CA ILE A 259 -21.78 8.90 3.62
C ILE A 259 -22.01 8.92 5.14
N GLU A 260 -22.27 7.75 5.74
CA GLU A 260 -22.50 7.63 7.18
C GLU A 260 -21.23 7.99 7.98
N LEU A 261 -20.05 7.54 7.54
CA LEU A 261 -18.76 7.88 8.15
C LEU A 261 -18.48 9.39 8.10
N ARG A 262 -18.66 10.02 6.94
CA ARG A 262 -18.51 11.48 6.79
C ARG A 262 -19.44 12.23 7.74
N SER A 263 -20.69 11.81 7.84
CA SER A 263 -21.66 12.39 8.77
C SER A 263 -21.19 12.28 10.23
N ALA A 264 -20.73 11.09 10.63
CA ALA A 264 -20.24 10.84 11.98
C ALA A 264 -18.99 11.66 12.33
N LEU A 265 -18.02 11.80 11.41
CA LEU A 265 -16.84 12.64 11.62
C LEU A 265 -17.22 14.12 11.71
N ASN A 266 -18.09 14.62 10.83
CA ASN A 266 -18.55 16.01 10.84
C ASN A 266 -19.28 16.39 12.14
N ALA A 267 -19.86 15.42 12.85
CA ALA A 267 -20.52 15.65 14.13
C ALA A 267 -19.55 15.85 15.31
N LEU A 268 -18.25 15.57 15.13
CA LEU A 268 -17.22 15.85 16.12
C LEU A 268 -16.87 17.34 16.16
N PRO A 269 -16.34 17.86 17.29
CA PRO A 269 -15.72 19.19 17.32
C PRO A 269 -14.64 19.30 16.25
N ASP A 270 -14.65 20.37 15.45
CA ASP A 270 -13.77 20.55 14.30
C ASP A 270 -13.83 19.42 13.25
N GLY A 271 -14.89 18.62 13.26
CA GLY A 271 -15.06 17.44 12.41
C GLY A 271 -14.99 17.71 10.91
N SER A 272 -15.31 18.93 10.46
CA SER A 272 -15.17 19.36 9.07
C SER A 272 -13.71 19.44 8.58
N LYS A 273 -12.73 19.42 9.51
CA LYS A 273 -11.30 19.36 9.20
C LYS A 273 -10.79 17.92 9.06
N LEU A 274 -11.54 16.93 9.57
CA LEU A 274 -11.14 15.52 9.52
C LEU A 274 -11.26 14.98 8.10
N GLU A 275 -10.26 14.21 7.69
CA GLU A 275 -10.16 13.68 6.35
C GLU A 275 -10.69 12.24 6.24
N ILE A 276 -11.22 11.92 5.06
CA ILE A 276 -11.42 10.54 4.62
C ILE A 276 -10.61 10.37 3.34
N SER A 277 -9.70 9.40 3.31
CA SER A 277 -9.04 8.96 2.08
C SER A 277 -9.33 7.50 1.78
N LEU A 278 -9.17 7.11 0.52
CA LEU A 278 -9.34 5.72 0.09
C LEU A 278 -8.09 5.26 -0.64
N ALA A 279 -7.52 4.12 -0.27
CA ALA A 279 -6.65 3.39 -1.18
C ALA A 279 -7.52 2.66 -2.22
N THR A 280 -7.24 2.87 -3.51
CA THR A 280 -8.09 2.35 -4.59
C THR A 280 -7.27 1.67 -5.68
N ARG A 281 -7.92 0.84 -6.50
CA ARG A 281 -7.25 0.25 -7.67
C ARG A 281 -6.91 1.32 -8.69
N ILE A 282 -6.02 0.97 -9.62
CA ILE A 282 -5.68 1.81 -10.78
C ILE A 282 -6.89 2.15 -11.68
N VAL A 283 -8.01 1.43 -11.54
CA VAL A 283 -9.27 1.68 -12.25
C VAL A 283 -10.38 2.05 -11.26
N PRO A 284 -11.44 2.75 -11.72
CA PRO A 284 -12.64 3.01 -10.92
C PRO A 284 -13.27 1.77 -10.30
N PHE A 285 -14.15 1.97 -9.32
CA PHE A 285 -14.83 0.89 -8.61
C PHE A 285 -15.60 -0.05 -9.54
N ASP A 286 -15.70 -1.31 -9.13
CA ASP A 286 -16.55 -2.29 -9.78
C ASP A 286 -18.02 -2.05 -9.49
N GLY A 287 -18.88 -2.46 -10.41
CA GLY A 287 -20.31 -2.48 -10.21
C GLY A 287 -20.94 -3.66 -10.95
N PRO A 288 -22.27 -3.82 -10.87
CA PRO A 288 -22.98 -4.98 -11.40
C PRO A 288 -22.83 -5.18 -12.92
N ASN A 289 -22.36 -4.15 -13.65
CA ASN A 289 -22.17 -4.18 -15.10
C ASN A 289 -20.71 -3.89 -15.49
N GLY A 290 -19.76 -4.22 -14.61
CA GLY A 290 -18.34 -3.89 -14.76
C GLY A 290 -17.99 -2.54 -14.15
N LEU A 291 -16.86 -1.96 -14.58
CA LEU A 291 -16.32 -0.71 -14.01
C LEU A 291 -17.34 0.43 -14.05
N MET A 292 -17.56 1.05 -12.89
CA MET A 292 -18.43 2.22 -12.74
C MET A 292 -17.93 3.37 -13.62
N LYS A 293 -18.86 3.98 -14.36
CA LYS A 293 -18.59 5.13 -15.24
C LYS A 293 -18.82 6.48 -14.57
N ASP A 294 -19.51 6.48 -13.44
CA ASP A 294 -19.71 7.64 -12.60
C ASP A 294 -19.51 7.22 -11.13
N VAL A 295 -18.51 7.82 -10.51
CA VAL A 295 -18.17 7.69 -9.09
C VAL A 295 -18.16 9.05 -8.41
N SER A 296 -18.76 10.08 -9.02
CA SER A 296 -18.81 11.45 -8.49
C SER A 296 -19.52 11.56 -7.14
N ALA A 297 -20.36 10.59 -6.79
CA ALA A 297 -20.95 10.53 -5.45
C ALA A 297 -19.89 10.26 -4.36
N PHE A 298 -18.87 9.45 -4.65
CA PHE A 298 -17.78 9.18 -3.71
C PHE A 298 -16.92 10.42 -3.46
N SER A 299 -16.62 11.19 -4.51
CA SER A 299 -15.78 12.39 -4.42
C SER A 299 -16.37 13.50 -3.53
N LYS A 300 -17.69 13.48 -3.31
CA LYS A 300 -18.41 14.40 -2.41
C LYS A 300 -18.24 14.07 -0.92
N VAL A 301 -17.86 12.85 -0.57
CA VAL A 301 -17.78 12.39 0.83
C VAL A 301 -16.36 12.07 1.29
N VAL A 302 -15.40 11.98 0.36
CA VAL A 302 -13.98 11.80 0.67
C VAL A 302 -13.15 13.04 0.32
N ASN A 303 -12.01 13.19 0.97
CA ASN A 303 -11.06 14.28 0.71
C ASN A 303 -10.25 13.98 -0.55
N HIS A 304 -9.74 12.75 -0.66
CA HIS A 304 -8.91 12.31 -1.78
C HIS A 304 -8.89 10.77 -1.90
N ILE A 305 -8.45 10.27 -3.05
CA ILE A 305 -8.12 8.86 -3.28
C ILE A 305 -6.62 8.71 -3.50
N ASN A 306 -6.08 7.60 -3.01
CA ASN A 306 -4.70 7.15 -3.15
C ASN A 306 -4.70 5.95 -4.10
N VAL A 307 -4.54 6.21 -5.39
CA VAL A 307 -4.67 5.20 -6.46
C VAL A 307 -3.43 4.33 -6.50
N MET A 308 -3.56 3.04 -6.18
CA MET A 308 -2.47 2.06 -6.20
C MET A 308 -2.08 1.71 -7.65
N ALA A 309 -1.24 2.56 -8.25
CA ALA A 309 -0.75 2.41 -9.62
C ALA A 309 0.54 1.58 -9.71
N TYR A 310 0.58 0.50 -8.93
CA TYR A 310 1.64 -0.49 -8.82
C TYR A 310 1.01 -1.88 -8.69
N ASP A 311 1.83 -2.93 -8.62
CA ASP A 311 1.35 -4.33 -8.64
C ASP A 311 0.52 -4.64 -9.88
N ILE A 312 0.91 -4.07 -11.02
CA ILE A 312 0.27 -4.33 -12.31
C ILE A 312 0.74 -5.67 -12.88
N ASN A 313 2.04 -5.97 -12.76
CA ASN A 313 2.64 -7.23 -13.18
C ASN A 313 3.43 -7.88 -12.04
N GLY A 314 3.34 -9.21 -11.95
CA GLY A 314 3.95 -10.02 -10.90
C GLY A 314 3.78 -11.51 -11.16
N SER A 315 3.96 -12.33 -10.12
CA SER A 315 3.93 -13.80 -10.21
C SER A 315 2.58 -14.39 -10.59
N TRP A 316 1.50 -13.62 -10.43
CA TRP A 316 0.15 -13.96 -10.89
C TRP A 316 0.00 -13.95 -12.41
N GLY A 317 0.97 -13.38 -13.15
CA GLY A 317 0.96 -13.32 -14.61
C GLY A 317 1.45 -14.60 -15.31
N THR A 318 1.67 -14.45 -16.62
CA THR A 318 2.28 -15.49 -17.49
C THR A 318 3.59 -15.05 -18.12
N VAL A 319 3.82 -13.74 -18.20
CA VAL A 319 5.06 -13.12 -18.68
C VAL A 319 5.50 -12.01 -17.72
N THR A 320 6.80 -11.75 -17.66
CA THR A 320 7.37 -10.61 -16.92
C THR A 320 6.86 -9.29 -17.51
N GLY A 321 6.82 -8.24 -16.69
CA GLY A 321 6.32 -6.94 -17.09
C GLY A 321 6.61 -5.87 -16.05
N ALA A 322 6.22 -4.63 -16.36
CA ALA A 322 6.42 -3.47 -15.50
C ALA A 322 5.59 -3.58 -14.20
N ASN A 323 6.21 -3.44 -13.02
CA ASN A 323 5.47 -3.43 -11.75
C ASN A 323 4.49 -2.24 -11.69
N ALA A 324 4.97 -1.05 -12.06
CA ALA A 324 4.24 0.20 -12.01
C ALA A 324 4.43 1.02 -13.30
N PRO A 325 3.91 0.55 -14.44
CA PRO A 325 4.08 1.22 -15.72
C PRO A 325 3.50 2.63 -15.70
N PHE A 326 4.27 3.62 -16.18
CA PHE A 326 3.75 4.96 -16.43
C PHE A 326 2.70 4.95 -17.55
N GLY A 327 3.04 4.31 -18.67
CA GLY A 327 2.27 4.25 -19.91
C GLY A 327 2.39 2.90 -20.63
N GLY A 328 2.21 2.93 -21.94
CA GLY A 328 2.36 1.77 -22.83
C GLY A 328 1.04 1.11 -23.24
N PRO A 329 0.95 0.58 -24.46
CA PRO A 329 -0.28 0.02 -25.00
C PRO A 329 -0.67 -1.31 -24.33
N GLY A 330 -1.97 -1.57 -24.20
CA GLY A 330 -2.50 -2.90 -23.86
C GLY A 330 -2.36 -3.34 -22.40
N GLN A 331 -1.88 -2.48 -21.50
CA GLN A 331 -1.81 -2.75 -20.06
C GLN A 331 -2.39 -1.59 -19.23
N LEU A 332 -2.83 -1.90 -18.01
CA LEU A 332 -3.13 -0.88 -17.01
C LEU A 332 -1.85 -0.10 -16.70
N ASN A 333 -1.95 1.22 -16.60
CA ASN A 333 -0.80 2.09 -16.38
C ASN A 333 -1.19 3.39 -15.67
N TYR A 334 -0.21 4.05 -15.07
CA TYR A 334 -0.37 5.23 -14.23
C TYR A 334 -1.17 6.34 -14.94
N ALA A 335 -0.77 6.72 -16.15
CA ALA A 335 -1.40 7.81 -16.88
C ALA A 335 -2.86 7.49 -17.24
N GLY A 336 -3.10 6.26 -17.74
CA GLY A 336 -4.43 5.77 -18.09
C GLY A 336 -5.34 5.61 -16.87
N GLY A 337 -4.81 5.15 -15.73
CA GLY A 337 -5.55 5.01 -14.49
C GLY A 337 -6.01 6.36 -13.93
N ALA A 338 -5.11 7.35 -13.90
CA ALA A 338 -5.47 8.71 -13.53
C ALA A 338 -6.59 9.27 -14.42
N GLN A 339 -6.48 9.09 -15.75
CA GLN A 339 -7.50 9.54 -16.68
C GLN A 339 -8.83 8.80 -16.47
N ALA A 340 -8.80 7.49 -16.18
CA ALA A 340 -10.01 6.71 -15.94
C ALA A 340 -10.78 7.20 -14.70
N TRP A 341 -10.08 7.58 -13.61
CA TRP A 341 -10.72 8.17 -12.43
C TRP A 341 -11.28 9.57 -12.69
N ILE A 342 -10.57 10.39 -13.48
CA ILE A 342 -11.06 11.72 -13.91
C ILE A 342 -12.32 11.57 -14.75
N ASP A 343 -12.29 10.69 -15.75
CA ASP A 343 -13.41 10.44 -16.67
C ASP A 343 -14.63 9.89 -15.93
N ALA A 344 -14.40 9.17 -14.83
CA ALA A 344 -15.45 8.66 -13.94
C ALA A 344 -15.97 9.70 -12.93
N GLY A 345 -15.49 10.95 -12.97
CA GLY A 345 -16.05 12.06 -12.20
C GLY A 345 -15.33 12.42 -10.90
N PHE A 346 -14.13 11.87 -10.63
CA PHE A 346 -13.28 12.42 -9.57
C PHE A 346 -12.60 13.72 -10.02
N PRO A 347 -12.66 14.80 -9.22
CA PRO A 347 -11.84 15.99 -9.46
C PRO A 347 -10.36 15.62 -9.47
N PRO A 348 -9.56 16.08 -10.46
CA PRO A 348 -8.12 15.79 -10.51
C PRO A 348 -7.38 16.09 -9.19
N GLN A 349 -7.72 17.18 -8.52
CA GLN A 349 -7.10 17.64 -7.28
C GLN A 349 -7.43 16.76 -6.06
N GLN A 350 -8.31 15.76 -6.21
CA GLN A 350 -8.59 14.73 -5.20
C GLN A 350 -7.94 13.38 -5.53
N ILE A 351 -7.13 13.30 -6.59
CA ILE A 351 -6.48 12.05 -7.02
C ILE A 351 -4.99 12.14 -6.68
N ASN A 352 -4.53 11.30 -5.78
CA ASN A 352 -3.11 11.05 -5.52
C ASN A 352 -2.73 9.75 -6.20
N MET A 353 -1.82 9.82 -7.15
CA MET A 353 -1.39 8.61 -7.86
C MET A 353 -0.22 7.95 -7.12
N GLY A 354 -0.34 6.64 -6.90
CA GLY A 354 0.56 5.83 -6.10
C GLY A 354 1.84 5.46 -6.83
N VAL A 355 2.95 5.45 -6.10
CA VAL A 355 4.26 4.98 -6.57
C VAL A 355 4.88 3.97 -5.58
N PRO A 356 5.42 2.84 -6.06
CA PRO A 356 6.08 1.85 -5.22
C PRO A 356 7.54 2.25 -4.98
N PHE A 357 8.01 2.12 -3.74
CA PHE A 357 9.44 2.16 -3.38
C PHE A 357 10.04 0.75 -3.35
N TYR A 358 9.50 -0.13 -4.19
CA TYR A 358 9.92 -1.51 -4.35
C TYR A 358 9.73 -1.99 -5.79
N GLY A 359 10.41 -3.09 -6.10
CA GLY A 359 10.20 -3.88 -7.30
C GLY A 359 9.68 -5.28 -7.02
N ARG A 360 9.21 -5.94 -8.07
CA ARG A 360 8.81 -7.35 -8.05
C ARG A 360 9.77 -8.18 -8.88
N SER A 361 10.13 -9.35 -8.36
CA SER A 361 11.08 -10.25 -9.00
C SER A 361 10.49 -11.59 -9.41
N LEU A 362 11.04 -12.13 -10.50
CA LEU A 362 10.63 -13.37 -11.17
C LEU A 362 11.87 -14.09 -11.70
N ILE A 363 11.79 -15.40 -11.92
CA ILE A 363 12.86 -16.16 -12.61
C ILE A 363 12.44 -16.39 -14.06
N THR A 364 13.14 -15.78 -15.01
CA THR A 364 12.80 -15.94 -16.43
C THR A 364 13.27 -17.29 -16.96
N GLN A 365 12.52 -17.87 -17.89
CA GLN A 365 12.89 -19.12 -18.55
C GLN A 365 13.96 -18.91 -19.64
N GLN A 366 14.21 -17.66 -20.02
CA GLN A 366 15.16 -17.23 -21.05
C GLN A 366 16.18 -16.23 -20.49
N ASP A 367 17.32 -16.12 -21.17
CA ASP A 367 18.31 -15.07 -20.93
C ASP A 367 17.77 -13.72 -21.44
N MET A 368 17.84 -12.69 -20.59
CA MET A 368 17.35 -11.34 -20.88
C MET A 368 18.46 -10.30 -21.03
N VAL A 369 19.74 -10.69 -21.03
CA VAL A 369 20.87 -9.73 -21.15
C VAL A 369 20.74 -8.85 -22.40
N HIS A 370 20.29 -9.40 -23.52
CA HIS A 370 20.11 -8.68 -24.78
C HIS A 370 18.64 -8.53 -25.19
N ALA A 371 17.70 -8.73 -24.26
CA ALA A 371 16.28 -8.58 -24.57
C ALA A 371 15.91 -7.11 -24.79
N GLU A 372 15.14 -6.85 -25.84
CA GLU A 372 14.58 -5.53 -26.16
C GLU A 372 13.21 -5.29 -25.49
N SER A 373 12.58 -6.36 -25.00
CA SER A 373 11.28 -6.30 -24.31
C SER A 373 11.39 -6.88 -22.91
N MET A 374 10.61 -6.34 -21.97
CA MET A 374 10.41 -6.92 -20.65
C MET A 374 9.59 -8.21 -20.68
N ALA A 375 8.85 -8.52 -21.75
CA ALA A 375 7.95 -9.66 -21.78
C ALA A 375 8.70 -10.98 -22.00
N ALA A 376 8.76 -11.82 -20.96
CA ALA A 376 9.36 -13.15 -21.04
C ALA A 376 8.60 -14.16 -20.15
N PRO A 377 8.44 -15.42 -20.58
CA PRO A 377 7.90 -16.46 -19.73
C PRO A 377 8.80 -16.69 -18.52
N PHE A 378 8.19 -17.00 -17.37
CA PHE A 378 8.87 -17.17 -16.09
C PHE A 378 8.47 -18.46 -15.37
N GLU A 379 9.26 -18.86 -14.38
CA GLU A 379 8.98 -20.00 -13.49
C GLU A 379 7.88 -19.66 -12.48
N LYS A 380 6.95 -20.59 -12.23
CA LYS A 380 5.82 -20.31 -11.31
C LYS A 380 6.23 -20.12 -9.85
N THR A 381 7.42 -20.57 -9.46
CA THR A 381 7.95 -20.34 -8.13
C THR A 381 8.41 -18.89 -8.00
N VAL A 382 7.88 -18.19 -7.00
CA VAL A 382 8.34 -16.84 -6.65
C VAL A 382 9.76 -16.94 -6.09
N PRO A 383 10.75 -16.23 -6.66
CA PRO A 383 12.10 -16.23 -6.10
C PRO A 383 12.14 -15.49 -4.77
N ILE A 384 13.21 -15.72 -4.02
CA ILE A 384 13.57 -14.86 -2.89
C ILE A 384 13.84 -13.46 -3.44
N GLY A 385 13.20 -12.46 -2.85
CA GLY A 385 13.44 -11.05 -3.08
C GLY A 385 14.76 -10.59 -2.44
N ASP A 386 14.71 -9.45 -1.78
CA ASP A 386 15.86 -8.91 -1.07
C ASP A 386 16.19 -9.67 0.24
N ASN A 387 17.24 -9.27 0.95
CA ASN A 387 17.68 -9.91 2.21
C ASN A 387 16.68 -9.78 3.37
N ASN A 388 15.61 -9.00 3.21
CA ASN A 388 14.51 -8.90 4.17
C ASN A 388 13.27 -9.67 3.70
N ASP A 389 13.29 -10.29 2.53
CA ASP A 389 12.19 -11.13 2.03
C ASP A 389 12.21 -12.49 2.73
N GLY A 390 11.70 -12.50 3.96
CA GLY A 390 11.49 -13.71 4.74
C GLY A 390 10.26 -14.49 4.25
N LEU A 391 10.21 -15.78 4.56
CA LEU A 391 8.98 -16.57 4.39
C LEU A 391 7.85 -15.97 5.22
N TRP A 392 6.75 -15.66 4.56
CA TRP A 392 5.54 -15.17 5.20
C TRP A 392 4.34 -16.00 4.75
N THR A 393 3.42 -16.21 5.69
CA THR A 393 2.19 -16.97 5.43
C THR A 393 1.04 -15.99 5.37
N ASP A 394 0.43 -15.84 4.20
CA ASP A 394 -0.82 -15.11 4.07
C ASP A 394 -1.89 -15.81 4.92
N PRO A 395 -2.52 -15.12 5.90
CA PRO A 395 -3.61 -15.68 6.69
C PRO A 395 -4.75 -16.29 5.86
N CYS A 396 -4.97 -15.77 4.65
CA CYS A 396 -5.95 -16.27 3.69
C CYS A 396 -5.45 -17.50 2.89
N GLU A 397 -4.17 -17.56 2.50
CA GLU A 397 -3.65 -18.63 1.61
C GLU A 397 -2.98 -19.80 2.35
N LYS A 398 -2.59 -19.59 3.62
CA LYS A 398 -2.08 -20.60 4.56
C LYS A 398 -0.82 -21.36 4.11
N THR A 399 -0.17 -20.91 3.04
CA THR A 399 1.10 -21.45 2.55
C THR A 399 2.18 -20.39 2.68
N ALA A 400 3.28 -20.72 3.36
CA ALA A 400 4.42 -19.81 3.47
C ALA A 400 5.09 -19.66 2.10
N ALA A 401 5.31 -18.42 1.67
CA ALA A 401 5.98 -18.11 0.42
C ALA A 401 6.89 -16.88 0.58
N TYR A 402 7.86 -16.75 -0.33
CA TYR A 402 8.59 -15.51 -0.52
C TYR A 402 7.72 -14.52 -1.30
N SER A 403 7.85 -13.23 -1.01
CA SER A 403 7.11 -12.20 -1.73
C SER A 403 7.73 -11.89 -3.10
N GLY A 404 9.03 -12.15 -3.26
CA GLY A 404 9.82 -11.74 -4.42
C GLY A 404 10.02 -10.23 -4.49
N VAL A 405 9.73 -9.50 -3.41
CA VAL A 405 9.83 -8.04 -3.34
C VAL A 405 11.28 -7.61 -3.13
N TRP A 406 11.68 -6.57 -3.87
CA TRP A 406 12.94 -5.88 -3.69
C TRP A 406 12.69 -4.43 -3.30
N LYS A 407 12.92 -4.06 -2.05
CA LYS A 407 12.87 -2.66 -1.62
C LYS A 407 13.94 -1.86 -2.35
N TYR A 408 13.64 -0.63 -2.74
CA TYR A 408 14.59 0.21 -3.48
C TYR A 408 15.91 0.39 -2.73
N ARG A 409 15.86 0.64 -1.43
CA ARG A 409 17.07 0.71 -0.57
C ARG A 409 17.93 -0.54 -0.66
N ASN A 410 17.32 -1.71 -0.80
CA ASN A 410 18.03 -2.98 -0.80
C ASN A 410 18.65 -3.30 -2.16
N LEU A 411 18.09 -2.76 -3.25
CA LEU A 411 18.78 -2.73 -4.54
C LEU A 411 20.13 -1.97 -4.42
N ARG A 412 20.20 -0.95 -3.57
CA ARG A 412 21.41 -0.17 -3.28
C ARG A 412 22.34 -0.87 -2.29
N GLU A 413 21.82 -1.20 -1.11
CA GLU A 413 22.60 -1.76 0.00
C GLU A 413 23.24 -3.13 -0.35
N GLN A 414 22.58 -3.93 -1.21
CA GLN A 414 23.11 -5.24 -1.64
C GLN A 414 23.90 -5.18 -2.95
N GLY A 415 24.20 -3.98 -3.47
CA GLY A 415 25.01 -3.80 -4.67
C GLY A 415 24.38 -4.38 -5.93
N VAL A 416 23.05 -4.25 -6.09
CA VAL A 416 22.36 -4.53 -7.36
C VAL A 416 22.52 -3.35 -8.31
N ILE A 417 22.39 -2.13 -7.77
CA ILE A 417 22.65 -0.86 -8.46
C ILE A 417 23.54 0.05 -7.59
N ASP A 418 24.33 0.90 -8.22
CA ASP A 418 25.17 1.90 -7.56
C ASP A 418 24.44 3.23 -7.30
N ALA A 419 25.20 4.21 -6.79
CA ALA A 419 24.76 5.58 -6.49
C ALA A 419 24.13 6.33 -7.68
N ALA A 420 24.52 5.98 -8.90
CA ALA A 420 24.01 6.58 -10.13
C ALA A 420 22.85 5.76 -10.75
N GLY A 421 22.40 4.70 -10.07
CA GLY A 421 21.38 3.77 -10.60
C GLY A 421 21.92 2.81 -11.66
N VAL A 422 23.25 2.70 -11.81
CA VAL A 422 23.88 1.78 -12.76
C VAL A 422 23.93 0.39 -12.15
N ALA A 423 23.53 -0.63 -12.91
CA ALA A 423 23.62 -2.02 -12.44
C ALA A 423 25.07 -2.43 -12.19
N ILE A 424 25.29 -3.09 -11.05
CA ILE A 424 26.59 -3.64 -10.68
C ILE A 424 26.65 -5.09 -11.14
N ALA A 425 27.74 -5.48 -11.81
CA ALA A 425 27.90 -6.83 -12.35
C ALA A 425 27.71 -7.90 -11.25
N PRO A 426 26.97 -9.00 -11.52
CA PRO A 426 26.54 -9.45 -12.85
C PRO A 426 25.20 -8.86 -13.34
N TRP A 427 24.56 -7.98 -12.58
CA TRP A 427 23.28 -7.41 -12.97
C TRP A 427 23.41 -6.54 -14.22
N VAL A 428 22.36 -6.54 -15.04
CA VAL A 428 22.21 -5.70 -16.21
C VAL A 428 20.93 -4.88 -16.03
N ARG A 429 21.03 -3.55 -16.17
CA ARG A 429 19.88 -2.65 -16.21
C ARG A 429 19.46 -2.38 -17.64
N ARG A 430 18.16 -2.30 -17.85
CA ARG A 430 17.49 -1.84 -19.07
C ARG A 430 16.37 -0.90 -18.68
N PHE A 431 15.89 -0.12 -19.63
CA PHE A 431 14.77 0.79 -19.44
C PHE A 431 13.82 0.61 -20.62
N ASP A 432 12.54 0.39 -20.32
CA ASP A 432 11.50 0.29 -21.33
C ASP A 432 10.87 1.65 -21.54
N GLU A 433 10.99 2.19 -22.75
CA GLU A 433 10.56 3.55 -23.06
C GLU A 433 9.03 3.69 -23.11
N ASP A 434 8.29 2.63 -23.47
CA ASP A 434 6.83 2.71 -23.58
C ASP A 434 6.17 2.80 -22.19
N SER A 435 6.62 1.96 -21.25
CA SER A 435 6.15 1.98 -19.87
C SER A 435 6.90 2.94 -18.97
N GLN A 436 7.98 3.58 -19.46
CA GLN A 436 8.93 4.39 -18.68
C GLN A 436 9.36 3.68 -17.39
N THR A 437 9.76 2.41 -17.49
CA THR A 437 10.04 1.57 -16.33
C THR A 437 11.42 0.90 -16.46
N PRO A 438 12.30 1.04 -15.45
CA PRO A 438 13.54 0.28 -15.41
C PRO A 438 13.28 -1.19 -15.05
N TRP A 439 14.19 -2.04 -15.53
CA TRP A 439 14.26 -3.41 -15.07
C TRP A 439 15.71 -3.90 -14.99
N LEU A 440 15.93 -4.86 -14.11
CA LEU A 440 17.21 -5.49 -13.83
C LEU A 440 17.13 -6.97 -14.16
N PHE A 441 18.25 -7.52 -14.64
CA PHE A 441 18.38 -8.94 -14.89
C PHE A 441 19.74 -9.47 -14.45
N ASN A 442 19.74 -10.61 -13.77
CA ASN A 442 20.95 -11.32 -13.39
C ASN A 442 21.12 -12.59 -14.25
N PRO A 443 22.11 -12.66 -15.16
CA PRO A 443 22.29 -13.79 -16.06
C PRO A 443 22.68 -15.10 -15.34
N LYS A 444 23.19 -15.02 -14.11
CA LYS A 444 23.58 -16.21 -13.34
C LYS A 444 22.38 -16.88 -12.69
N THR A 445 21.45 -16.10 -12.18
CA THR A 445 20.25 -16.60 -11.45
C THR A 445 18.99 -16.58 -12.31
N ARG A 446 19.02 -15.89 -13.46
CA ARG A 446 17.87 -15.53 -14.29
C ARG A 446 16.81 -14.70 -13.57
N GLN A 447 17.19 -14.05 -12.47
CA GLN A 447 16.27 -13.18 -11.75
C GLN A 447 16.07 -11.89 -12.53
N PHE A 448 14.81 -11.59 -12.83
CA PHE A 448 14.31 -10.34 -13.37
C PHE A 448 13.70 -9.52 -12.24
N ILE A 449 13.89 -8.19 -12.24
CA ILE A 449 13.26 -7.25 -11.29
C ILE A 449 12.73 -6.06 -12.08
N SER A 450 11.45 -5.74 -11.96
CA SER A 450 10.89 -4.45 -12.40
C SER A 450 10.54 -3.59 -11.19
N TYR A 451 10.92 -2.31 -11.22
CA TYR A 451 10.86 -1.37 -10.09
C TYR A 451 10.71 0.06 -10.60
N ASP A 452 10.53 1.03 -9.71
CA ASP A 452 10.67 2.46 -10.02
C ASP A 452 12.02 3.00 -9.55
N ASP A 453 12.57 3.94 -10.32
CA ASP A 453 13.75 4.73 -9.94
C ASP A 453 13.52 6.22 -10.17
N ARG A 454 14.55 7.04 -10.01
CA ARG A 454 14.44 8.50 -10.18
C ARG A 454 13.91 8.90 -11.57
N GLN A 455 14.31 8.18 -12.63
CA GLN A 455 13.90 8.50 -14.00
C GLN A 455 12.41 8.23 -14.19
N SER A 456 11.94 7.05 -13.78
CA SER A 456 10.52 6.69 -13.92
C SER A 456 9.61 7.52 -13.00
N LEU A 457 10.07 7.83 -11.77
CA LEU A 457 9.33 8.69 -10.86
C LEU A 457 9.26 10.15 -11.36
N GLN A 458 10.29 10.66 -12.01
CA GLN A 458 10.24 12.01 -12.60
C GLN A 458 9.10 12.10 -13.63
N ALA A 459 8.96 11.11 -14.52
CA ALA A 459 7.87 11.09 -15.50
C ALA A 459 6.48 11.10 -14.82
N LYS A 460 6.32 10.35 -13.72
CA LYS A 460 5.07 10.30 -12.94
C LYS A 460 4.76 11.62 -12.23
N VAL A 461 5.79 12.28 -11.69
CA VAL A 461 5.68 13.61 -11.06
C VAL A 461 5.28 14.66 -12.09
N GLU A 462 5.96 14.71 -13.24
CA GLU A 462 5.62 15.67 -14.30
C GLU A 462 4.19 15.48 -14.82
N TYR A 463 3.74 14.24 -14.96
CA TYR A 463 2.36 13.96 -15.34
C TYR A 463 1.37 14.44 -14.28
N ALA A 464 1.64 14.20 -13.00
CA ALA A 464 0.79 14.67 -11.91
C ALA A 464 0.65 16.20 -11.92
N LYS A 465 1.74 16.92 -12.19
CA LYS A 465 1.72 18.38 -12.37
C LYS A 465 0.90 18.78 -13.60
N GLN A 466 1.16 18.15 -14.75
CA GLN A 466 0.49 18.45 -16.02
C GLN A 466 -1.03 18.27 -15.94
N LYS A 467 -1.49 17.24 -15.21
CA LYS A 467 -2.92 16.93 -15.03
C LYS A 467 -3.56 17.62 -13.82
N ASP A 468 -2.80 18.47 -13.13
CA ASP A 468 -3.22 19.15 -11.90
C ASP A 468 -3.78 18.17 -10.85
N LEU A 469 -3.18 16.99 -10.73
CA LEU A 469 -3.59 15.96 -9.77
C LEU A 469 -3.40 16.42 -8.32
N GLY A 470 -4.09 15.78 -7.37
CA GLY A 470 -3.98 16.09 -5.94
C GLY A 470 -2.57 15.93 -5.37
N GLY A 471 -1.76 15.07 -5.98
CA GLY A 471 -0.40 14.80 -5.55
C GLY A 471 0.05 13.38 -5.89
N LEU A 472 0.95 12.85 -5.06
CA LEU A 472 1.38 11.46 -5.12
C LEU A 472 1.18 10.77 -3.76
N MET A 473 0.98 9.47 -3.82
CA MET A 473 1.05 8.57 -2.67
C MET A 473 2.22 7.60 -2.87
N LEU A 474 2.88 7.16 -1.79
CA LEU A 474 3.95 6.16 -1.87
C LEU A 474 3.73 4.97 -0.92
N TRP A 475 4.11 3.79 -1.40
CA TRP A 475 4.20 2.55 -0.63
C TRP A 475 5.62 1.95 -0.72
N ALA A 476 6.37 1.79 0.37
CA ALA A 476 6.20 2.41 1.68
C ALA A 476 7.48 3.15 2.07
N ILE A 477 7.37 4.16 2.95
CA ILE A 477 8.43 5.14 3.16
C ILE A 477 9.75 4.55 3.66
N ASN A 478 9.70 3.42 4.38
CA ASN A 478 10.87 2.74 4.91
C ASN A 478 11.68 1.95 3.86
N GLN A 479 11.18 1.88 2.62
CA GLN A 479 11.77 1.13 1.52
C GLN A 479 12.69 1.99 0.64
N ASP A 480 12.72 3.30 0.87
CA ASP A 480 13.70 4.21 0.26
C ASP A 480 15.05 4.13 0.99
N THR A 481 16.08 4.59 0.28
CA THR A 481 17.43 4.85 0.78
C THR A 481 17.42 5.79 2.00
N SER A 482 18.46 5.71 2.83
CA SER A 482 18.59 6.52 4.04
C SER A 482 18.64 8.03 3.80
N ASP A 483 19.02 8.43 2.59
CA ASP A 483 19.06 9.82 2.11
C ASP A 483 17.83 10.20 1.28
N PHE A 484 16.80 9.34 1.23
CA PHE A 484 15.48 9.63 0.64
C PHE A 484 15.51 9.90 -0.87
N GLU A 485 16.34 9.16 -1.62
CA GLU A 485 16.58 9.33 -3.05
C GLU A 485 15.29 9.37 -3.91
N LEU A 486 14.31 8.50 -3.64
CA LEU A 486 13.06 8.48 -4.39
C LEU A 486 12.08 9.53 -3.86
N LEU A 487 11.96 9.68 -2.54
CA LEU A 487 11.08 10.68 -1.92
C LEU A 487 11.48 12.12 -2.28
N ASP A 488 12.75 12.38 -2.54
CA ASP A 488 13.25 13.66 -3.05
C ASP A 488 12.68 13.99 -4.43
N VAL A 489 12.53 13.00 -5.32
CA VAL A 489 11.91 13.20 -6.64
C VAL A 489 10.45 13.60 -6.49
N LEU A 490 9.74 13.01 -5.52
CA LEU A 490 8.34 13.31 -5.24
C LEU A 490 8.11 14.76 -4.81
N GLN A 491 9.11 15.44 -4.25
CA GLN A 491 8.99 16.85 -3.88
C GLN A 491 8.70 17.74 -5.08
N GLY A 492 9.08 17.33 -6.30
CA GLY A 492 8.81 18.07 -7.52
C GLY A 492 7.32 18.35 -7.77
N VAL A 493 6.39 17.59 -7.18
CA VAL A 493 4.95 17.89 -7.29
C VAL A 493 4.52 19.10 -6.45
N ARG A 494 5.29 19.42 -5.39
CA ARG A 494 5.00 20.51 -4.44
C ARG A 494 5.59 21.85 -4.91
N GLU A 495 6.49 21.81 -5.88
CA GLU A 495 7.12 22.96 -6.56
C GLU A 495 6.28 23.44 -7.76
#